data_AF-A0A2E0Z9E4-F1
#
_entry.id   AF-A0A2E0Z9E4-F1
#
_cell.length_a   1.000
_cell.length_b   1.000
_cell.length_c   1.000
_cell.angle_alpha   90.00
_cell.angle_beta   90.00
_cell.angle_gamma   90.00
#
_symmetry.space_group_name_H-M   'P 1'
#
loop_
_entity.id
_entity.type
_entity.pdbx_description
1 polymer ?
#
loop_
_entity_poly.entity_id
_entity_poly.type
_entity_poly.pdbx_seq_one_letter_code
_entity_poly.pdbx_strand_id
1 'polypeptide(L)'
;MNPGIRAGAAVRRFWLIVLVLGITAVAAPRVLAHAELISATPAPGSSVNTLTEIRLVFSEPVGTENQIELLQDFVTAAELQPIVDPNDATVLRTAVPPLPDGVYTVQWRITSADGHPISGSYSLGINSSPTPWYQTTWALLGFLLCGIGVSAYVLRQRRLTSAPKHSASS
;
A
#
# COMPACT_ATOMS: atom_id res chain seq x y z
N MET A 1 33.60 6.54 -61.57
CA MET A 1 32.65 6.91 -60.49
C MET A 1 32.44 5.70 -59.60
N ASN A 2 32.84 5.76 -58.32
CA ASN A 2 32.86 4.61 -57.41
C ASN A 2 31.55 4.51 -56.59
N PRO A 3 30.65 3.55 -56.85
CA PRO A 3 29.34 3.45 -56.20
C PRO A 3 29.41 3.04 -54.72
N GLY A 4 30.57 2.55 -54.23
CA GLY A 4 30.72 1.97 -52.89
C GLY A 4 30.62 2.95 -51.70
N ILE A 5 30.89 4.24 -51.90
CA ILE A 5 30.91 5.23 -50.80
C ILE A 5 29.49 5.65 -50.36
N ARG A 6 28.49 5.52 -51.24
CA ARG A 6 27.11 5.93 -50.96
C ARG A 6 26.34 4.93 -50.08
N ALA A 7 26.66 3.64 -50.18
CA ALA A 7 26.01 2.59 -49.40
C ALA A 7 26.37 2.66 -47.91
N GLY A 8 27.64 2.90 -47.56
CA GLY A 8 28.09 3.03 -46.18
C GLY A 8 27.52 4.26 -45.45
N ALA A 9 27.32 5.36 -46.17
CA ALA A 9 26.73 6.57 -45.62
C ALA A 9 25.24 6.39 -45.27
N ALA A 10 24.49 5.62 -46.07
CA ALA A 10 23.09 5.32 -45.82
C ALA A 10 22.91 4.40 -44.61
N VAL A 11 23.73 3.35 -44.51
CA VAL A 11 23.72 2.42 -43.37
C VAL A 11 24.13 3.13 -42.07
N ARG A 12 25.15 3.99 -42.10
CA ARG A 12 25.56 4.79 -40.93
C ARG A 12 24.45 5.73 -40.47
N ARG A 13 23.76 6.40 -41.41
CA ARG A 13 22.62 7.28 -41.09
C ARG A 13 21.47 6.50 -40.46
N PHE A 14 21.17 5.30 -40.97
CA PHE A 14 20.15 4.43 -40.40
C PHE A 14 20.45 4.08 -38.94
N TRP A 15 21.67 3.65 -38.64
CA TRP A 15 22.06 3.32 -37.26
C TRP A 15 22.11 4.54 -36.33
N LEU A 16 22.50 5.72 -36.82
CA LEU A 16 22.43 6.96 -36.04
C LEU A 16 20.99 7.34 -35.71
N ILE A 17 20.05 7.18 -36.65
CA ILE A 17 18.63 7.42 -36.41
C ILE A 17 18.10 6.44 -35.37
N VAL A 18 18.40 5.13 -35.49
CA VAL A 18 18.00 4.11 -34.51
C VAL A 18 18.56 4.40 -33.12
N LEU A 19 19.82 4.82 -33.02
CA LEU A 19 20.46 5.18 -31.75
C LEU A 19 19.79 6.39 -31.11
N VAL A 20 19.52 7.46 -31.89
CA VAL A 20 18.85 8.66 -31.38
C VAL A 20 17.43 8.33 -30.91
N LEU A 21 16.66 7.55 -31.69
CA LEU A 21 15.33 7.10 -31.28
C LEU A 21 15.36 6.24 -30.01
N GLY A 22 16.34 5.33 -29.90
CA GLY A 22 16.54 4.50 -28.71
C GLY A 22 16.84 5.32 -27.46
N ILE A 23 17.71 6.34 -27.56
CA ILE A 23 18.03 7.23 -26.43
C ILE A 23 16.80 8.04 -26.00
N THR A 24 16.00 8.54 -26.95
CA THR A 24 14.78 9.31 -26.62
C THR A 24 13.68 8.45 -25.98
N ALA A 25 13.60 7.15 -26.30
CA ALA A 25 12.57 6.27 -25.75
C ALA A 25 12.79 5.93 -24.27
N VAL A 26 14.04 5.94 -23.79
CA VAL A 26 14.37 5.67 -22.37
C VAL A 26 14.14 6.91 -21.49
N ALA A 27 14.15 8.10 -22.09
CA ALA A 27 13.98 9.38 -21.40
C ALA A 27 12.54 9.92 -21.48
N ALA A 28 11.53 9.06 -21.62
CA ALA A 28 10.14 9.50 -21.56
C ALA A 28 9.84 10.04 -20.13
N PRO A 29 9.48 11.33 -19.97
CA PRO A 29 9.07 11.84 -18.67
C PRO A 29 7.83 11.07 -18.21
N ARG A 30 7.82 10.63 -16.95
CA ARG A 30 6.60 10.12 -16.32
C ARG A 30 5.62 11.28 -16.25
N VAL A 31 4.58 11.25 -17.08
CA VAL A 31 3.47 12.19 -16.96
C VAL A 31 2.67 11.76 -15.73
N LEU A 32 2.97 12.35 -14.57
CA LEU A 32 2.19 12.21 -13.36
C LEU A 32 0.93 13.05 -13.53
N ALA A 33 -0.13 12.44 -14.07
CA ALA A 33 -1.39 13.16 -14.24
C ALA A 33 -2.12 13.35 -12.91
N HIS A 34 -1.89 12.49 -11.92
CA HIS A 34 -2.74 12.41 -10.71
C HIS A 34 -1.91 12.50 -9.44
N ALA A 35 -2.38 13.24 -8.44
CA ALA A 35 -1.76 13.35 -7.13
C ALA A 35 -1.85 12.03 -6.34
N GLU A 36 -0.73 11.37 -6.11
CA GLU A 36 -0.63 10.16 -5.27
C GLU A 36 -0.16 10.51 -3.87
N LEU A 37 -0.66 9.80 -2.84
CA LEU A 37 -0.17 9.98 -1.47
C LEU A 37 1.25 9.40 -1.35
N ILE A 38 2.22 10.28 -1.08
CA ILE A 38 3.63 9.92 -0.88
C ILE A 38 3.92 9.57 0.58
N SER A 39 3.38 10.35 1.51
CA SER A 39 3.58 10.11 2.94
C SER A 39 2.46 10.69 3.78
N ALA A 40 2.27 10.13 4.98
CA ALA A 40 1.34 10.63 5.97
C ALA A 40 2.00 10.69 7.35
N THR A 41 1.58 11.68 8.14
CA THR A 41 1.93 11.81 9.56
C THR A 41 0.64 12.02 10.35
N PRO A 42 0.30 11.12 11.30
CA PRO A 42 0.98 9.86 11.61
C PRO A 42 1.03 8.88 10.43
N ALA A 43 1.99 7.94 10.46
CA ALA A 43 2.21 7.01 9.37
C ALA A 43 1.07 5.96 9.29
N PRO A 44 0.78 5.41 8.10
CA PRO A 44 -0.17 4.31 7.95
C PRO A 44 0.18 3.11 8.84
N GLY A 45 -0.81 2.61 9.58
CA GLY A 45 -0.67 1.50 10.52
C GLY A 45 0.03 1.86 11.84
N SER A 46 0.41 3.13 12.06
CA SER A 46 1.06 3.54 13.29
C SER A 46 0.09 3.65 14.47
N SER A 47 0.66 3.56 15.67
CA SER A 47 -0.02 3.85 16.93
C SER A 47 0.59 5.10 17.55
N VAL A 48 -0.25 6.04 17.98
CA VAL A 48 0.15 7.30 18.62
C VAL A 48 -0.54 7.44 19.96
N ASN A 49 0.10 8.12 20.91
CA ASN A 49 -0.52 8.38 22.22
C ASN A 49 -1.62 9.45 22.14
N THR A 50 -1.44 10.42 21.24
CA THR A 50 -2.37 11.53 21.01
C THR A 50 -2.35 11.90 19.54
N LEU A 51 -3.52 12.20 18.97
CA LEU A 51 -3.67 12.68 17.60
C LEU A 51 -4.18 14.12 17.61
N THR A 52 -3.30 15.08 17.30
CA THR A 52 -3.64 16.51 17.25
C THR A 52 -3.68 17.05 15.84
N GLU A 53 -3.02 16.37 14.90
CA GLU A 53 -2.86 16.81 13.53
C GLU A 53 -2.71 15.61 12.60
N ILE A 54 -3.27 15.74 11.39
CA ILE A 54 -2.99 14.86 10.26
C ILE A 54 -2.33 15.69 9.17
N ARG A 55 -1.17 15.23 8.69
CA ARG A 55 -0.44 15.81 7.57
C ARG A 55 -0.30 14.77 6.47
N LEU A 56 -0.78 15.08 5.27
CA LEU A 56 -0.69 14.26 4.07
C LEU A 56 0.20 14.97 3.05
N VAL A 57 1.11 14.24 2.42
CA VAL A 57 2.00 14.75 1.37
C VAL A 57 1.71 14.00 0.09
N PHE A 58 1.43 14.74 -0.98
CA PHE A 58 1.11 14.20 -2.28
C PHE A 58 2.25 14.39 -3.29
N SER A 59 2.19 13.67 -4.41
CA SER A 59 3.18 13.76 -5.48
C SER A 59 3.06 15.05 -6.30
N GLU A 60 1.88 15.66 -6.29
CA GLU A 60 1.51 16.85 -7.06
C GLU A 60 0.74 17.82 -6.17
N PRO A 61 0.69 19.11 -6.52
CA PRO A 61 -0.11 20.09 -5.81
C PRO A 61 -1.59 19.69 -5.75
N VAL A 62 -2.22 19.96 -4.62
CA VAL A 62 -3.66 19.75 -4.42
C VAL A 62 -4.43 21.07 -4.56
N GLY A 63 -5.66 20.97 -5.04
CA GLY A 63 -6.60 22.07 -5.19
C GLY A 63 -7.20 22.52 -3.86
N THR A 64 -8.28 23.29 -3.92
CA THR A 64 -8.91 23.89 -2.72
C THR A 64 -10.06 23.09 -2.15
N GLU A 65 -10.70 22.23 -2.95
CA GLU A 65 -11.83 21.40 -2.53
C GLU A 65 -11.32 20.04 -2.01
N ASN A 66 -10.97 20.02 -0.72
CA ASN A 66 -10.41 18.85 -0.03
C ASN A 66 -11.20 18.54 1.24
N GLN A 67 -11.31 17.27 1.58
CA GLN A 67 -11.99 16.80 2.78
C GLN A 67 -11.19 15.67 3.41
N ILE A 68 -11.14 15.64 4.75
CA ILE A 68 -10.64 14.51 5.52
C ILE A 68 -11.72 14.09 6.51
N GLU A 69 -11.96 12.78 6.60
CA GLU A 69 -12.88 12.18 7.57
C GLU A 69 -12.12 11.14 8.40
N LEU A 70 -12.42 11.12 9.70
CA LEU A 70 -12.00 10.06 10.60
C LEU A 70 -13.18 9.15 10.87
N LEU A 71 -13.00 7.87 10.59
CA LEU A 71 -13.99 6.84 10.89
C LEU A 71 -13.51 5.91 12.00
N GLN A 72 -14.42 5.52 12.87
CA GLN A 72 -14.24 4.46 13.86
C GLN A 72 -15.38 3.47 13.68
N ASP A 73 -15.06 2.17 13.54
CA ASP A 73 -16.05 1.12 13.32
C ASP A 73 -17.04 1.41 12.18
N PHE A 74 -16.53 1.95 11.07
CA PHE A 74 -17.29 2.37 9.88
C PHE A 74 -18.29 3.51 10.09
N VAL A 75 -18.22 4.19 11.24
CA VAL A 75 -19.02 5.37 11.56
C VAL A 75 -18.12 6.60 11.60
N THR A 76 -18.60 7.72 11.07
CA THR A 76 -17.90 9.00 11.12
C THR A 76 -17.71 9.44 12.57
N ALA A 77 -16.45 9.51 13.00
CA ALA A 77 -16.05 10.00 14.31
C ALA A 77 -15.77 11.51 14.28
N ALA A 78 -15.18 12.00 13.19
CA ALA A 78 -14.96 13.44 12.97
C ALA A 78 -14.87 13.77 11.48
N GLU A 79 -15.54 14.84 11.07
CA GLU A 79 -15.32 15.49 9.77
C GLU A 79 -14.33 16.63 9.97
N LEU A 80 -13.29 16.67 9.15
CA LEU A 80 -12.17 17.61 9.27
C LEU A 80 -12.11 18.51 8.04
N GLN A 81 -11.73 19.77 8.26
CA GLN A 81 -11.57 20.78 7.24
C GLN A 81 -10.09 21.03 7.00
N PRO A 82 -9.47 20.32 6.04
CA PRO A 82 -8.05 20.44 5.80
C PRO A 82 -7.69 21.75 5.09
N ILE A 83 -6.49 22.23 5.38
CA ILE A 83 -5.87 23.38 4.70
C ILE A 83 -4.65 22.91 3.92
N VAL A 84 -4.43 23.51 2.75
CA VAL A 84 -3.18 23.35 2.00
C VAL A 84 -2.09 24.16 2.71
N ASP A 85 -0.89 23.60 2.86
CA ASP A 85 0.21 24.30 3.50
C ASP A 85 0.62 25.53 2.65
N PRO A 86 0.71 26.73 3.23
CA PRO A 86 1.00 27.95 2.48
C PRO A 86 2.40 27.97 1.87
N ASN A 87 3.31 27.13 2.35
CA ASN A 87 4.68 27.04 1.84
C ASN A 87 4.86 25.86 0.88
N ASP A 88 3.90 24.95 0.81
CA ASP A 88 4.00 23.73 0.00
C ASP A 88 2.60 23.22 -0.42
N ALA A 89 2.25 23.47 -1.68
CA ALA A 89 0.94 23.10 -2.22
C ALA A 89 0.73 21.58 -2.36
N THR A 90 1.77 20.75 -2.15
CA THR A 90 1.66 19.29 -2.13
C THR A 90 1.23 18.75 -0.76
N VAL A 91 1.17 19.62 0.25
CA VAL A 91 0.94 19.24 1.64
C VAL A 91 -0.45 19.67 2.08
N LEU A 92 -1.19 18.73 2.63
CA LEU A 92 -2.50 18.94 3.22
C LEU A 92 -2.45 18.68 4.72
N ARG A 93 -2.97 19.59 5.53
CA ARG A 93 -2.89 19.54 7.00
C ARG A 93 -4.26 19.78 7.62
N THR A 94 -4.58 19.08 8.68
CA THR A 94 -5.78 19.36 9.47
C THR A 94 -5.53 19.15 10.94
N ALA A 95 -6.05 20.05 11.76
CA ALA A 95 -6.15 19.82 13.20
C ALA A 95 -7.19 18.71 13.45
N VAL A 96 -6.97 17.95 14.52
CA VAL A 96 -7.86 16.87 14.95
C VAL A 96 -8.37 17.20 16.35
N PRO A 97 -9.69 17.16 16.58
CA PRO A 97 -10.23 17.33 17.93
C PRO A 97 -9.81 16.16 18.83
N PRO A 98 -9.88 16.31 20.16
CA PRO A 98 -9.65 15.19 21.07
C PRO A 98 -10.59 14.02 20.73
N LEU A 99 -10.02 12.84 20.54
CA LEU A 99 -10.74 11.61 20.25
C LEU A 99 -10.43 10.56 21.32
N PRO A 100 -11.37 9.64 21.61
CA PRO A 100 -11.11 8.48 22.45
C PRO A 100 -9.98 7.59 21.91
N ASP A 101 -9.48 6.71 22.77
CA ASP A 101 -8.58 5.64 22.35
C ASP A 101 -9.31 4.68 21.40
N GLY A 102 -8.61 4.21 20.38
CA GLY A 102 -9.18 3.30 19.39
C GLY A 102 -8.41 3.26 18.08
N VAL A 103 -8.92 2.44 17.16
CA VAL A 103 -8.42 2.39 15.78
C VAL A 103 -9.31 3.25 14.91
N TYR A 104 -8.68 4.15 14.15
CA TYR A 104 -9.34 5.09 13.26
C TYR A 104 -8.91 4.83 11.82
N THR A 105 -9.84 5.04 10.89
CA THR A 105 -9.55 5.14 9.46
C THR A 105 -9.53 6.60 9.07
N VAL A 106 -8.38 7.06 8.61
CA VAL A 106 -8.24 8.36 7.94
C VAL A 106 -8.68 8.16 6.50
N GLN A 107 -9.77 8.79 6.11
CA GLN A 107 -10.23 8.86 4.74
C GLN A 107 -10.03 10.27 4.22
N TRP A 108 -9.54 10.42 2.99
CA TRP A 108 -9.44 11.73 2.35
C TRP A 108 -10.06 11.70 0.97
N ARG A 109 -10.49 12.89 0.54
CA ARG A 109 -10.83 13.22 -0.82
C ARG A 109 -10.17 14.56 -1.15
N ILE A 110 -9.37 14.57 -2.20
CA ILE A 110 -8.69 15.77 -2.69
C ILE A 110 -9.05 16.00 -4.15
N THR A 111 -8.89 17.23 -4.60
CA THR A 111 -8.86 17.54 -6.03
C THR A 111 -7.41 17.76 -6.43
N SER A 112 -6.89 16.97 -7.36
CA SER A 112 -5.54 17.18 -7.90
C SER A 112 -5.47 18.45 -8.75
N ALA A 113 -4.28 19.01 -8.99
CA ALA A 113 -4.11 20.23 -9.80
C ALA A 113 -4.66 20.10 -11.24
N ASP A 114 -4.78 18.89 -11.76
CA ASP A 114 -5.41 18.57 -13.05
C ASP A 114 -6.95 18.56 -13.01
N GLY A 115 -7.55 18.77 -11.83
CA GLY A 115 -8.99 18.86 -11.61
C GLY A 115 -9.69 17.53 -11.32
N HIS A 116 -8.97 16.40 -11.27
CA HIS A 116 -9.58 15.11 -10.96
C HIS A 116 -9.70 14.88 -9.45
N PRO A 117 -10.85 14.38 -8.97
CA PRO A 117 -11.00 13.97 -7.58
C PRO A 117 -10.27 12.65 -7.32
N ILE A 118 -9.51 12.60 -6.23
CA ILE A 118 -8.77 11.42 -5.79
C ILE A 118 -9.14 11.16 -4.34
N SER A 119 -9.41 9.89 -4.03
CA SER A 119 -9.71 9.46 -2.68
C SER A 119 -8.78 8.35 -2.24
N GLY A 120 -8.56 8.26 -0.93
CA GLY A 120 -7.84 7.14 -0.34
C GLY A 120 -8.14 7.02 1.15
N SER A 121 -7.60 5.97 1.75
CA SER A 121 -7.68 5.78 3.19
C SER A 121 -6.50 4.99 3.75
N TYR A 122 -6.24 5.17 5.05
CA TYR A 122 -5.37 4.30 5.82
C TYR A 122 -5.82 4.23 7.29
N SER A 123 -5.43 3.18 7.99
CA SER A 123 -5.73 3.03 9.42
C SER A 123 -4.59 3.54 10.30
N LEU A 124 -4.92 4.14 11.43
CA LEU A 124 -4.01 4.47 12.52
C LEU A 124 -4.67 4.13 13.85
N GLY A 125 -3.92 4.10 14.95
CA GLY A 125 -4.52 3.92 16.27
C GLY A 125 -4.07 4.98 17.27
N ILE A 126 -5.00 5.34 18.16
CA ILE A 126 -4.78 6.19 19.33
C ILE A 126 -4.73 5.25 20.54
N ASN A 127 -3.55 5.14 21.16
CA ASN A 127 -3.22 4.16 22.21
C ASN A 127 -3.63 2.71 21.87
N SER A 128 -3.75 2.41 20.58
CA SER A 128 -4.22 1.13 20.03
C SER A 128 -3.41 0.81 18.78
N SER A 129 -3.18 -0.47 18.50
CA SER A 129 -2.45 -0.90 17.30
C SER A 129 -3.44 -1.42 16.24
N PRO A 130 -3.50 -0.81 15.04
CA PRO A 130 -4.28 -1.37 13.94
C PRO A 130 -3.74 -2.74 13.57
N THR A 131 -4.62 -3.74 13.44
CA THR A 131 -4.22 -5.06 12.92
C THR A 131 -4.27 -5.04 11.40
N PRO A 132 -3.17 -5.30 10.68
CA PRO A 132 -3.20 -5.43 9.24
C PRO A 132 -4.04 -6.64 8.81
N TRP A 133 -4.79 -6.50 7.73
CA TRP A 133 -5.65 -7.56 7.18
C TRP A 133 -4.89 -8.83 6.74
N TYR A 134 -3.57 -8.77 6.58
CA TYR A 134 -2.75 -9.95 6.24
C TYR A 134 -2.28 -10.74 7.47
N GLN A 135 -2.46 -10.24 8.70
CA GLN A 135 -2.11 -11.03 9.90
C GLN A 135 -3.13 -12.14 10.18
N THR A 136 -4.39 -11.96 9.75
CA THR A 136 -5.42 -13.01 9.85
C THR A 136 -5.17 -14.17 8.88
N THR A 137 -4.56 -13.95 7.72
CA THR A 137 -4.32 -15.02 6.73
C THR A 137 -3.25 -16.02 7.20
N TRP A 138 -2.18 -15.57 7.84
CA TRP A 138 -1.20 -16.46 8.47
C TRP A 138 -1.74 -17.15 9.72
N ALA A 139 -2.61 -16.48 10.49
CA ALA A 139 -3.28 -17.12 11.62
C ALA A 139 -4.16 -18.29 11.17
N LEU A 140 -4.99 -18.09 10.14
CA LEU A 140 -5.84 -19.16 9.58
C LEU A 140 -5.04 -20.30 8.94
N LEU A 141 -3.96 -19.99 8.20
CA LEU A 141 -3.07 -21.02 7.64
C LEU A 141 -2.29 -21.78 8.74
N GLY A 142 -1.85 -21.09 9.80
CA GLY A 142 -1.19 -21.71 10.95
C GLY A 142 -2.10 -22.65 11.74
N PHE A 143 -3.38 -22.28 11.93
CA PHE A 143 -4.38 -23.17 12.53
C PHE A 143 -4.66 -24.41 11.68
N LEU A 144 -4.69 -24.27 10.35
CA LEU A 144 -4.93 -25.38 9.42
C LEU A 144 -3.77 -26.39 9.41
N LEU A 145 -2.52 -25.94 9.53
CA LEU A 145 -1.34 -26.82 9.62
C LEU A 145 -1.21 -27.50 11.00
N CYS A 146 -1.59 -26.82 12.09
CA CYS A 146 -1.54 -27.42 13.43
C CYS A 146 -2.60 -28.53 13.61
N GLY A 147 -3.80 -28.36 13.05
CA GLY A 147 -4.88 -29.36 13.13
C GLY A 147 -4.56 -30.69 12.43
N ILE A 148 -3.83 -30.65 11.30
CA ILE A 148 -3.42 -31.86 10.57
C ILE A 148 -2.37 -32.67 11.36
N GLY A 149 -1.44 -32.00 12.03
CA GLY A 149 -0.41 -32.64 12.85
C GLY A 149 -0.99 -33.42 14.04
N VAL A 150 -1.99 -32.87 14.73
CA VAL A 150 -2.66 -33.53 15.87
C VAL A 150 -3.47 -34.75 15.42
N SER A 151 -4.15 -34.67 14.26
CA SER A 151 -4.92 -35.80 13.71
C SER A 151 -4.01 -36.97 13.28
N ALA A 152 -2.88 -36.67 12.62
CA ALA A 152 -1.89 -37.68 12.25
C ALA A 152 -1.24 -38.35 13.49
N TYR A 153 -0.98 -37.58 14.55
CA TYR A 153 -0.44 -38.09 15.80
C TYR A 153 -1.42 -39.06 16.49
N VAL A 154 -2.70 -38.70 16.59
CA VAL A 154 -3.74 -39.56 17.22
C VAL A 154 -4.01 -40.83 16.41
N LEU A 155 -4.03 -40.73 15.08
CA LEU A 155 -4.21 -41.91 14.22
C LEU A 155 -3.01 -42.87 14.25
N ARG A 156 -1.79 -42.35 14.47
CA ARG A 156 -0.58 -43.18 14.68
C ARG A 156 -0.64 -43.93 16.01
N GLN A 157 -1.11 -43.29 17.07
CA GLN A 157 -1.25 -43.93 18.40
C GLN A 157 -2.25 -45.10 18.37
N ARG A 158 -3.33 -45.01 17.59
CA ARG A 158 -4.32 -46.09 17.44
C ARG A 158 -3.81 -47.33 16.70
N ARG A 159 -2.82 -47.20 15.80
CA ARG A 159 -2.23 -48.35 15.08
C ARG A 159 -1.23 -49.14 15.93
N LEU A 160 -0.62 -48.50 16.93
CA LEU A 160 0.36 -49.16 17.79
C LEU A 160 -0.31 -50.03 18.85
N THR A 161 -1.55 -49.72 19.25
CA THR A 161 -2.31 -50.48 20.24
C THR A 161 -3.16 -51.60 19.65
N SER A 162 -3.35 -51.64 18.33
CA SER A 162 -4.15 -52.66 17.64
C SER A 162 -3.32 -53.79 16.99
N ALA A 163 -2.01 -53.83 17.21
CA ALA A 163 -1.17 -54.91 16.70
C ALA A 163 -1.54 -56.25 17.38
N PRO A 164 -1.91 -57.31 16.63
CA PRO A 164 -2.30 -58.58 17.21
C PRO A 164 -1.09 -59.30 17.84
N LYS A 165 -1.22 -59.69 19.12
CA LYS A 165 -0.28 -60.61 19.76
C LYS A 165 -0.47 -61.99 19.12
N HIS A 166 0.39 -62.36 18.17
CA HIS A 166 0.49 -63.75 17.75
C HIS A 166 0.96 -64.59 18.93
N SER A 167 0.08 -65.47 19.40
CA SER A 167 0.40 -66.52 20.34
C SER A 167 1.39 -67.49 19.70
N ALA A 168 2.62 -67.54 20.23
CA ALA A 168 3.45 -68.72 20.09
C ALA A 168 3.09 -69.69 21.24
N SER A 169 2.37 -70.76 20.89
CA SER A 169 2.11 -71.91 21.74
C SER A 169 2.96 -73.10 21.28
N SER A 170 3.86 -73.54 22.16
CA SER A 170 4.55 -74.85 22.32
C SER A 170 6.03 -74.65 22.57
#